data_AF-A0A4S2DNK8-F1
#
_entry.id   AF-A0A4S2DNK8-F1
#
_cell.length_a   1.000
_cell.length_b   1.000
_cell.length_c   1.000
_cell.angle_alpha   90.00
_cell.angle_beta   90.00
_cell.angle_gamma   90.00
#
_symmetry.space_group_name_H-M   'P 1'
#
loop_
_entity.id
_entity.type
_entity.pdbx_description
1 polymer ?
#
loop_
_entity_poly.entity_id
_entity_poly.type
_entity_poly.pdbx_seq_one_letter_code
_entity_poly.pdbx_strand_id
1 'polypeptide(L)' 'MHKVEINGVQMKFIRGFFDNFEDDKVKLTVLDDKSRIKIVYSAETELSAADLERHLKSTFKNKSPYGTSLYYTIHVK' A
#
# COMPACT_ATOMS: atom_id res chain seq x y z
N MET A 1 -2.70 7.75 12.85
CA MET A 1 -1.57 6.98 12.27
C MET A 1 -2.02 5.54 12.12
N HIS A 2 -2.08 5.04 10.89
CA HIS A 2 -2.61 3.71 10.57
C HIS A 2 -1.49 2.75 10.14
N LYS A 3 -1.67 1.44 10.38
CA LYS A 3 -0.79 0.41 9.82
C LYS A 3 -1.43 -0.16 8.57
N VAL A 4 -0.70 -0.12 7.47
CA VAL A 4 -1.14 -0.68 6.18
C VAL A 4 -0.37 -1.96 5.92
N GLU A 5 -1.08 -3.07 5.81
CA GLU A 5 -0.53 -4.37 5.45
C GLU A 5 -0.88 -4.69 3.99
N ILE A 6 0.13 -4.94 3.17
CA ILE A 6 -0.06 -5.37 1.78
C ILE A 6 0.51 -6.77 1.60
N ASN A 7 -0.32 -7.70 1.14
CA ASN A 7 0.07 -9.08 0.86
C ASN A 7 0.02 -9.36 -0.64
N GLY A 8 0.95 -10.17 -1.15
CA GLY A 8 0.97 -10.62 -2.53
C GLY A 8 2.25 -11.38 -2.87
N VAL A 9 2.27 -12.06 -4.01
CA VAL A 9 3.42 -12.92 -4.39
C VAL A 9 4.52 -12.11 -5.10
N GLN A 10 4.14 -11.11 -5.90
CA GLN A 10 5.10 -10.35 -6.71
C GLN A 10 5.48 -9.02 -6.03
N MET A 11 6.05 -9.11 -4.82
CA MET A 11 6.36 -7.93 -3.98
C MET A 11 7.25 -6.88 -4.63
N LYS A 12 8.15 -7.27 -5.53
CA LYS A 12 9.01 -6.30 -6.25
C LYS A 12 8.19 -5.18 -6.91
N PHE A 13 7.07 -5.51 -7.55
CA PHE A 13 6.24 -4.52 -8.25
C PHE A 13 5.35 -3.70 -7.31
N ILE A 14 4.86 -4.32 -6.24
CA ILE A 14 4.07 -3.63 -5.21
C ILE A 14 4.95 -2.61 -4.48
N ARG A 15 6.11 -3.06 -4.00
CA ARG A 15 7.10 -2.22 -3.31
C ARG A 15 7.65 -1.11 -4.20
N GLY A 16 7.91 -1.41 -5.47
CA GLY A 16 8.34 -0.41 -6.44
C GLY A 16 7.37 0.77 -6.59
N PHE A 17 6.09 0.58 -6.26
CA PHE A 17 5.10 1.65 -6.21
C PHE A 17 4.97 2.28 -4.81
N PHE A 18 4.93 1.46 -3.76
CA PHE A 18 4.53 1.91 -2.42
C PHE A 18 5.67 2.34 -1.47
N ASP A 19 6.91 1.88 -1.67
CA ASP A 19 8.02 2.13 -0.72
C ASP A 19 8.33 3.63 -0.51
N ASN A 20 7.99 4.48 -1.48
CA ASN A 20 8.14 5.95 -1.41
C ASN A 20 6.83 6.65 -1.79
N PHE A 21 5.69 6.04 -1.50
CA PHE A 21 4.40 6.62 -1.87
C PHE A 21 4.05 7.82 -0.98
N GLU A 22 3.87 8.97 -1.62
CA GLU A 22 3.38 10.19 -1.01
C GLU A 22 2.46 10.90 -2.01
N ASP A 23 1.27 11.29 -1.56
CA ASP A 23 0.35 12.15 -2.29
C ASP A 23 -0.23 13.24 -1.38
N ASP A 24 -1.25 13.94 -1.85
CA ASP A 24 -1.92 15.02 -1.13
C ASP A 24 -2.61 14.57 0.18
N LYS A 25 -2.86 13.26 0.36
CA LYS A 25 -3.66 12.72 1.47
C LYS A 25 -2.90 11.74 2.35
N VAL A 26 -1.91 11.04 1.80
CA VAL A 26 -1.27 9.90 2.45
C VAL A 26 0.22 9.92 2.19
N LYS A 27 0.99 9.74 3.26
CA LYS A 27 2.41 9.39 3.18
C LYS A 27 2.63 8.02 3.80
N LEU A 28 3.27 7.12 3.04
CA LEU A 28 3.65 5.79 3.50
C LEU A 28 5.12 5.73 3.87
N THR A 29 5.43 5.09 5.00
CA THR A 29 6.80 4.77 5.42
C THR A 29 6.89 3.29 5.74
N VAL A 30 7.91 2.59 5.23
CA VAL A 30 8.11 1.16 5.49
C VAL A 30 8.30 0.92 6.99
N LEU A 31 7.52 0.00 7.57
CA LEU A 31 7.65 -0.45 8.96
C LEU A 31 8.23 -1.85 9.09
N ASP A 32 7.84 -2.78 8.20
CA ASP A 32 8.34 -4.15 8.19
C ASP A 32 8.30 -4.72 6.76
N ASP A 33 9.46 -5.14 6.26
CA ASP A 33 9.64 -5.73 4.93
C ASP A 33 10.33 -7.10 4.95
N LYS A 34 10.40 -7.75 6.13
CA LYS A 34 11.11 -9.02 6.31
C LYS A 34 10.46 -10.20 5.58
N SER A 35 9.17 -10.08 5.23
CA SER A 35 8.43 -11.13 4.52
C SER A 35 8.59 -10.99 3.01
N ARG A 36 8.75 -12.12 2.32
CA ARG A 36 8.81 -12.15 0.85
C ARG A 36 7.44 -11.91 0.18
N ILE A 37 6.35 -12.08 0.92
CA ILE A 37 4.97 -12.01 0.40
C ILE A 37 4.12 -10.95 1.10
N LYS A 38 4.72 -10.14 1.97
CA LYS A 38 4.02 -9.14 2.78
C LYS A 38 4.93 -7.96 3.05
N ILE A 39 4.36 -6.77 3.03
CA ILE A 39 5.00 -5.55 3.52
C ILE A 39 4.03 -4.78 4.41
N VAL A 40 4.58 -4.11 5.43
CA VAL A 40 3.82 -3.26 6.35
C VAL A 40 4.35 -1.84 6.27
N TYR A 41 3.44 -0.88 6.10
CA TYR A 41 3.72 0.55 6.14
C TYR A 41 3.04 1.21 7.34
N SER A 42 3.64 2.30 7.79
CA SER A 42 2.97 3.35 8.54
C SER A 42 2.33 4.31 7.54
N ALA A 43 1.07 4.68 7.77
CA ALA A 43 0.40 5.74 7.05
C ALA A 43 0.18 6.97 7.94
N GLU A 44 0.75 8.08 7.50
CA GLU A 44 0.41 9.42 7.97
C GLU A 44 -0.69 9.97 7.06
N THR A 45 -1.89 10.16 7.63
CA THR A 45 -3.08 10.61 6.90
C THR A 45 -4.17 11.06 7.87
N GLU A 46 -5.06 11.92 7.38
CA GLU A 46 -6.33 12.29 8.02
C GLU A 46 -7.51 11.38 7.61
N LEU A 47 -7.29 10.45 6.67
CA LEU A 47 -8.33 9.51 6.22
C LEU A 47 -8.67 8.48 7.30
N SER A 48 -9.93 8.08 7.35
CA SER A 48 -10.36 6.91 8.12
C SER A 48 -9.69 5.64 7.59
N ALA A 49 -9.58 4.58 8.40
CA ALA A 49 -8.98 3.32 7.95
C ALA A 49 -9.66 2.75 6.70
N ALA A 50 -11.00 2.83 6.62
CA ALA A 50 -11.76 2.34 5.48
C ALA A 50 -11.53 3.17 4.21
N ASP A 51 -11.44 4.50 4.34
CA ASP A 51 -11.20 5.39 3.20
C ASP A 51 -9.75 5.30 2.73
N LEU A 52 -8.79 5.16 3.64
CA LEU A 52 -7.38 4.90 3.34
C LEU A 52 -7.23 3.61 2.54
N GLU A 53 -7.87 2.52 2.97
CA GLU A 53 -7.81 1.24 2.25
C GLU A 53 -8.35 1.36 0.83
N ARG A 54 -9.51 2.02 0.66
CA ARG A 54 -10.11 2.28 -0.66
C ARG A 54 -9.23 3.16 -1.52
N HIS A 55 -8.66 4.22 -0.94
CA HIS A 55 -7.76 5.16 -1.62
C HIS A 55 -6.53 4.45 -2.15
N LEU A 56 -5.80 3.70 -1.32
CA LEU A 56 -4.60 2.98 -1.73
C LEU A 56 -4.89 1.91 -2.79
N LYS A 57 -5.99 1.16 -2.66
CA LYS A 57 -6.44 0.18 -3.66
C LYS A 57 -6.74 0.86 -5.00
N SER A 58 -7.50 1.95 -5.00
CA SER A 58 -7.85 2.69 -6.21
C SER A 58 -6.61 3.29 -6.87
N THR A 59 -5.76 3.94 -6.07
CA THR A 59 -4.55 4.60 -6.56
C THR A 59 -3.58 3.60 -7.18
N PHE A 60 -3.36 2.44 -6.57
CA PHE A 60 -2.51 1.42 -7.17
C PHE A 60 -3.11 0.88 -8.49
N LYS A 61 -4.41 0.58 -8.52
CA LYS A 61 -5.08 0.11 -9.74
C LYS A 61 -4.98 1.11 -10.90
N ASN A 62 -5.08 2.41 -10.61
CA ASN A 62 -5.16 3.44 -11.64
C ASN A 62 -3.81 4.01 -12.06
N LYS A 63 -2.83 4.06 -11.15
CA LYS A 63 -1.53 4.69 -11.41
C LYS A 63 -0.39 3.70 -11.60
N SER A 64 -0.49 2.47 -11.10
CA SER A 64 0.54 1.45 -11.33
C SER A 64 0.28 0.72 -12.65
N PRO A 65 1.29 0.52 -13.50
CA PRO A 65 1.14 -0.32 -14.69
C PRO A 65 0.80 -1.78 -14.36
N TYR A 66 0.98 -2.20 -13.10
CA TYR A 66 0.72 -3.56 -12.64
C TYR A 66 -0.54 -3.68 -11.78
N GLY A 67 -1.18 -2.56 -11.41
CA GLY A 67 -2.22 -2.54 -10.37
C GLY A 67 -3.48 -3.35 -10.69
N THR A 68 -3.78 -3.55 -11.99
CA THR A 68 -4.90 -4.37 -12.47
C THR A 68 -4.54 -5.83 -12.71
N SER A 69 -3.25 -6.14 -12.92
CA SER A 69 -2.78 -7.48 -13.28
C SER A 69 -2.28 -8.30 -12.09
N LEU A 70 -1.88 -7.64 -10.99
CA LEU A 70 -1.37 -8.32 -9.80
C LEU A 70 -2.51 -8.79 -8.89
N TYR A 71 -2.33 -9.97 -8.30
CA TYR A 71 -3.13 -10.44 -7.17
C TYR A 71 -2.50 -9.96 -5.86
N TYR A 72 -3.25 -9.17 -5.09
CA TYR A 72 -2.80 -8.60 -3.82
C TYR A 72 -3.98 -8.29 -2.89
N THR A 73 -3.69 -8.13 -1.61
CA THR A 73 -4.63 -7.55 -0.63
C THR A 73 -4.00 -6.32 0.04
N ILE A 74 -4.84 -5.36 0.41
CA ILE A 74 -4.46 -4.21 1.25
C ILE A 74 -5.44 -4.21 2.41
N HIS A 75 -4.90 -4.18 3.63
CA HIS A 75 -5.65 -4.11 4.88
C HIS A 75 -5.10 -2.99 5.76
N VAL A 76 -5.99 -2.15 6.29
CA VAL A 76 -5.62 -1.05 7.17
C VAL A 76 -6.06 -1.36 8.60
N LYS A 77 -5.12 -1.23 9.56
CA LYS A 77 -5.30 -1.48 11.00
C LYS A 77 -5.01 -0.23 11.82
#